data_AF-A0A2J8Y2H3-F1
#
_entry.id   AF-A0A2J8Y2H3-F1
#
_cell.length_a   1.000
_cell.length_b   1.000
_cell.length_c   1.000
_cell.angle_alpha   90.00
_cell.angle_beta   90.00
_cell.angle_gamma   90.00
#
_symmetry.space_group_name_H-M   'P 1'
#
loop_
_entity.id
_entity.type
_entity.pdbx_description
1 polymer ?
#
loop_
_entity_poly.entity_id
_entity_poly.type
_entity_poly.pdbx_seq_one_letter_code
_entity_poly.pdbx_strand_id
1 'polypeptide(L)'
;TAGALVPFQLPILLKGTSDDDVPCPGYLFEEIAKISHESPGSSQCLLEYLLSRLHSSSGHGKLKVLKILLYLCSHGSSSFLLLLKRNSAFIQEAAAFAGPPDPLHGNSLYQKVR
;
A
#
# COMPACT_ATOMS: atom_id res chain seq x y z
N THR A 1 11.24 20.63 6.31
CA THR A 1 11.90 19.86 5.24
C THR A 1 11.08 18.61 5.01
N ALA A 2 10.52 18.44 3.81
CA ALA A 2 9.76 17.23 3.48
C ALA A 2 10.72 16.03 3.51
N GLY A 3 10.49 15.09 4.43
CA GLY A 3 11.40 13.97 4.66
C GLY A 3 11.27 12.94 3.56
N ALA A 4 12.12 13.02 2.53
CA ALA A 4 12.18 11.99 1.50
C ALA A 4 12.40 10.60 2.13
N LEU A 5 11.79 9.55 1.54
CA LEU A 5 12.12 8.17 1.90
C LEU A 5 13.62 7.98 1.71
N VAL A 6 14.27 7.51 2.77
CA VAL A 6 15.72 7.32 2.76
C VAL A 6 16.05 6.12 1.85
N PRO A 7 17.18 6.13 1.12
CA PRO A 7 17.46 5.15 0.05
C PRO A 7 17.34 3.67 0.47
N PHE A 8 17.58 3.36 1.75
CA PHE A 8 17.48 2.01 2.29
C PHE A 8 16.04 1.51 2.49
N GLN A 9 15.03 2.38 2.50
CA GLN A 9 13.62 2.01 2.60
C GLN A 9 13.04 1.59 1.24
N LEU A 10 13.60 2.11 0.15
CA LEU A 10 13.06 1.89 -1.19
C LEU A 10 13.07 0.40 -1.59
N PRO A 11 14.12 -0.40 -1.35
CA PRO A 11 14.10 -1.84 -1.65
C PRO A 11 13.02 -2.62 -0.88
N ILE A 12 12.76 -2.26 0.39
CA ILE A 12 11.72 -2.87 1.23
C ILE A 12 10.35 -2.60 0.62
N LEU A 13 10.09 -1.35 0.26
CA LEU A 13 8.82 -0.92 -0.34
C LEU A 13 8.59 -1.52 -1.72
N LEU A 14 9.61 -1.52 -2.59
CA LEU A 14 9.54 -2.12 -3.93
C LEU A 14 9.25 -3.62 -3.86
N LYS A 15 9.91 -4.34 -2.93
CA LYS A 15 9.65 -5.77 -2.73
C LYS A 15 8.26 -6.04 -2.15
N GLY A 16 7.83 -5.25 -1.17
CA GLY A 16 6.53 -5.43 -0.52
C GLY A 16 5.32 -5.10 -1.41
N THR A 17 5.55 -4.30 -2.46
CA THR A 17 4.51 -3.83 -3.37
C THR A 17 4.79 -4.22 -4.82
N SER A 18 5.60 -5.24 -5.11
CA SER A 18 5.87 -5.66 -6.49
C SER A 18 4.55 -5.98 -7.25
N ASP A 19 4.45 -5.63 -8.53
CA ASP A 19 3.20 -5.78 -9.29
C ASP A 19 3.14 -7.13 -10.01
N ASP A 20 3.12 -8.18 -9.20
CA ASP A 20 3.12 -9.59 -9.61
C ASP A 20 2.25 -10.42 -8.65
N ASP A 21 2.00 -11.68 -9.00
CA ASP A 21 1.17 -12.59 -8.23
C ASP A 21 1.88 -13.22 -7.01
N VAL A 22 3.17 -12.91 -6.78
CA VAL A 22 3.93 -13.39 -5.62
C VAL A 22 3.50 -12.63 -4.37
N PRO A 23 3.02 -13.28 -3.29
CA PRO A 23 2.60 -12.59 -2.08
C PRO A 23 3.71 -11.75 -1.45
N CYS A 24 3.34 -10.62 -0.81
CA CYS A 24 4.27 -9.83 0.00
C CYS A 24 4.83 -10.71 1.15
N PRO A 25 6.16 -10.85 1.28
CA PRO A 25 6.76 -11.57 2.40
C PRO A 25 6.32 -10.99 3.76
N GLY A 26 5.86 -11.86 4.67
CA GLY A 26 5.24 -11.43 5.94
C GLY A 26 6.10 -10.51 6.81
N TYR A 27 7.42 -10.66 6.79
CA TYR A 27 8.32 -9.80 7.56
C TYR A 27 8.33 -8.34 7.08
N LEU A 28 7.99 -8.07 5.82
CA LEU A 28 7.99 -6.71 5.28
C LEU A 28 6.87 -5.84 5.85
N PHE A 29 5.79 -6.43 6.37
CA PHE A 29 4.72 -5.67 7.01
C PHE A 29 5.24 -4.90 8.24
N GLU A 30 6.01 -5.59 9.09
CA GLU A 30 6.66 -5.00 10.26
C GLU A 30 7.74 -3.98 9.85
N GLU A 31 8.57 -4.31 8.86
CA GLU A 31 9.59 -3.37 8.36
C GLU A 31 8.97 -2.08 7.80
N ILE A 32 7.84 -2.18 7.09
CA ILE A 32 7.10 -1.01 6.60
C ILE A 32 6.43 -0.24 7.74
N ALA A 33 5.92 -0.93 8.76
CA ALA A 33 5.36 -0.27 9.94
C ALA A 33 6.41 0.59 10.66
N LYS A 34 7.65 0.09 10.80
CA LYS A 34 8.77 0.85 11.39
C LYS A 34 9.02 2.18 10.66
N ILE A 35 8.95 2.21 9.32
CA ILE A 35 9.09 3.44 8.52
C ILE A 35 8.10 4.51 8.98
N SER A 36 6.85 4.12 9.27
CA SER A 36 5.81 5.06 9.71
C SER A 36 6.13 5.70 11.07
N HIS A 37 6.91 5.06 11.93
CA HIS A 37 7.26 5.55 13.27
C HIS A 37 8.53 6.39 13.32
N GLU A 38 9.34 6.41 12.25
CA GLU A 38 10.61 7.16 12.25
C GLU A 38 10.41 8.67 12.41
N SER A 39 9.45 9.23 11.67
CA SER A 39 9.11 10.66 11.74
C SER A 39 7.77 10.95 11.06
N PRO A 40 7.14 12.12 11.32
CA PRO A 40 5.99 12.58 10.56
C PRO A 40 6.27 12.71 9.05
N GLY A 41 7.51 13.08 8.68
CA GLY A 41 7.94 13.13 7.27
C GLY A 41 7.99 11.75 6.63
N SER A 42 8.55 10.75 7.33
CA SER A 42 8.58 9.36 6.87
C SER A 42 7.15 8.80 6.72
N SER A 43 6.25 9.12 7.65
CA SER A 43 4.82 8.77 7.52
C SER A 43 4.19 9.36 6.26
N GLN A 44 4.48 10.63 5.96
CA GLN A 44 3.96 11.30 4.78
C GLN A 44 4.47 10.66 3.49
N CYS A 45 5.79 10.51 3.33
CA CYS A 45 6.33 9.93 2.10
C CYS A 45 6.01 8.45 1.94
N LEU A 46 5.87 7.68 3.04
CA LEU A 46 5.35 6.33 3.00
C LEU A 46 3.92 6.29 2.44
N LEU A 47 3.04 7.16 2.93
CA LEU A 47 1.67 7.22 2.44
C LEU A 47 1.61 7.63 0.97
N GLU A 48 2.35 8.66 0.57
CA GLU A 48 2.44 9.12 -0.83
C GLU A 48 2.88 7.98 -1.76
N TYR A 49 3.90 7.21 -1.36
CA TYR A 49 4.33 6.02 -2.09
C TYR A 49 3.22 4.98 -2.21
N LEU A 50 2.60 4.59 -1.09
CA LEU A 50 1.58 3.55 -1.07
C LEU A 50 0.35 3.95 -1.91
N LEU A 51 -0.12 5.20 -1.80
CA LEU A 51 -1.26 5.68 -2.58
C LEU A 51 -0.93 5.77 -4.08
N SER A 52 0.29 6.18 -4.44
CA SER A 52 0.76 6.15 -5.82
C SER A 52 0.73 4.72 -6.39
N ARG A 53 1.19 3.73 -5.61
CA ARG A 53 1.11 2.31 -6.00
C ARG A 53 -0.33 1.81 -6.07
N LEU A 54 -1.20 2.20 -5.11
CA LEU A 54 -2.62 1.84 -5.10
C LEU A 54 -3.34 2.36 -6.35
N HIS A 55 -3.00 3.56 -6.81
CA HIS A 55 -3.61 4.14 -8.01
C HIS A 55 -3.08 3.51 -9.31
N SER A 56 -1.75 3.38 -9.45
CA SER A 56 -1.09 3.02 -10.73
C SER A 56 -0.94 1.51 -11.00
N SER A 57 -0.94 0.66 -9.98
CA SER A 57 -0.63 -0.77 -10.15
C SER A 57 -1.82 -1.58 -10.70
N SER A 58 -1.54 -2.77 -11.24
CA SER A 58 -2.55 -3.80 -11.52
C SER A 58 -3.27 -4.25 -10.24
N GLY A 59 -4.29 -5.12 -10.38
CA GLY A 59 -4.98 -5.68 -9.22
C GLY A 59 -4.05 -6.39 -8.22
N HIS A 60 -2.91 -6.94 -8.68
CA HIS A 60 -1.93 -7.58 -7.81
C HIS A 60 -1.23 -6.57 -6.89
N GLY A 61 -0.65 -5.51 -7.45
CA GLY A 61 -0.04 -4.44 -6.66
C GLY A 61 -1.06 -3.75 -5.75
N LYS A 62 -2.29 -3.49 -6.24
CA LYS A 62 -3.38 -2.92 -5.41
C LYS A 62 -3.68 -3.78 -4.19
N LEU A 63 -3.83 -5.10 -4.38
CA LEU A 63 -4.09 -6.03 -3.28
C LEU A 63 -2.97 -6.04 -2.23
N LYS A 64 -1.69 -6.00 -2.66
CA LYS A 64 -0.55 -5.92 -1.73
C LYS A 64 -0.57 -4.62 -0.93
N VAL A 65 -0.81 -3.49 -1.59
CA VAL A 65 -0.91 -2.18 -0.93
C VAL A 65 -2.06 -2.16 0.08
N LEU A 66 -3.25 -2.65 -0.28
CA LEU A 66 -4.39 -2.70 0.63
C LEU A 66 -4.11 -3.55 1.87
N LYS A 67 -3.42 -4.69 1.72
CA LYS A 67 -2.99 -5.51 2.87
C LYS A 67 -1.99 -4.76 3.75
N ILE A 68 -1.05 -4.03 3.18
CA ILE A 68 -0.09 -3.21 3.93
C ILE A 68 -0.82 -2.09 4.68
N LEU A 69 -1.73 -1.37 4.03
CA LEU A 69 -2.54 -0.33 4.65
C LEU A 69 -3.39 -0.88 5.81
N LEU A 70 -4.00 -2.05 5.63
CA LEU A 70 -4.74 -2.74 6.68
C LEU A 70 -3.85 -3.09 7.87
N TYR A 71 -2.63 -3.59 7.64
CA TYR A 71 -1.68 -3.86 8.72
C TYR A 71 -1.29 -2.57 9.46
N LEU A 72 -1.04 -1.49 8.72
CA LEU A 72 -0.70 -0.19 9.29
C LEU A 72 -1.83 0.41 10.13
N CYS A 73 -3.10 0.02 9.92
CA CYS A 73 -4.21 0.41 10.80
C CYS A 73 -3.99 -0.02 12.26
N SER A 74 -3.28 -1.14 12.49
CA SER A 74 -3.00 -1.67 13.83
C SER A 74 -1.57 -1.41 14.30
N HIS A 75 -0.62 -1.31 13.37
CA HIS A 75 0.82 -1.27 13.68
C HIS A 75 1.52 0.04 13.29
N GLY A 76 0.85 0.91 12.53
CA GLY A 76 1.41 2.18 12.06
C GLY A 76 1.39 3.29 13.11
N SER A 77 2.12 4.37 12.84
CA SER A 77 2.13 5.55 13.71
C SER A 77 0.81 6.32 13.67
N SER A 78 0.51 7.06 14.74
CA SER A 78 -0.68 7.93 14.79
C SER A 78 -0.67 9.00 13.68
N SER A 79 0.51 9.48 13.30
CA SER A 79 0.67 10.44 12.19
C SER A 79 0.25 9.82 10.86
N PHE A 80 0.70 8.59 10.58
CA PHE A 80 0.30 7.86 9.38
C PHE A 80 -1.21 7.64 9.32
N LEU A 81 -1.84 7.20 10.42
CA LEU A 81 -3.28 6.97 10.47
C LEU A 81 -4.10 8.23 10.22
N LEU A 82 -3.66 9.38 10.74
CA LEU A 82 -4.32 10.66 10.47
C LEU A 82 -4.26 11.03 8.99
N LEU A 83 -3.09 10.86 8.36
CA LEU A 83 -2.91 11.12 6.93
C LEU A 83 -3.75 10.16 6.08
N LEU A 84 -3.79 8.86 6.43
CA LEU A 84 -4.62 7.87 5.73
C LEU A 84 -6.11 8.24 5.80
N LYS A 85 -6.62 8.64 6.97
CA LYS A 85 -8.02 9.09 7.13
C LYS A 85 -8.36 10.28 6.24
N ARG A 86 -7.43 11.24 6.08
CA ARG A 86 -7.59 12.42 5.21
C ARG A 86 -7.61 12.08 3.71
N ASN A 87 -7.11 10.90 3.34
CA ASN A 87 -7.02 10.42 1.95
C ASN A 87 -7.93 9.20 1.71
N SER A 88 -9.04 9.08 2.43
CA SER A 88 -9.97 7.95 2.35
C SER A 88 -10.61 7.75 0.96
N ALA A 89 -10.63 8.78 0.11
CA ALA A 89 -11.12 8.68 -1.27
C ALA A 89 -10.38 7.60 -2.09
N PHE A 90 -9.07 7.42 -1.89
CA PHE A 90 -8.31 6.36 -2.57
C PHE A 90 -8.75 4.94 -2.15
N ILE A 91 -9.19 4.78 -0.90
CA ILE A 91 -9.72 3.50 -0.41
C ILE A 91 -11.10 3.24 -1.03
N GLN A 92 -11.93 4.28 -1.15
CA GLN A 92 -13.23 4.19 -1.82
C GLN A 92 -13.08 3.85 -3.31
N GLU A 93 -12.11 4.43 -3.99
CA GLU A 93 -11.78 4.10 -5.39
C GLU A 93 -11.35 2.64 -5.52
N ALA A 94 -10.48 2.15 -4.63
CA ALA A 94 -10.06 0.74 -4.63
C ALA A 94 -11.21 -0.23 -4.36
N ALA A 95 -12.14 0.14 -3.46
CA ALA A 95 -13.36 -0.63 -3.20
C ALA A 95 -14.32 -0.68 -4.39
N ALA A 96 -14.17 0.23 -5.36
CA ALA A 96 -14.91 0.24 -6.63
C ALA A 96 -14.13 -0.40 -7.79
N PHE A 97 -12.96 -1.01 -7.53
CA PHE A 97 -12.09 -1.53 -8.60
C PHE A 97 -12.79 -2.60 -9.44
N ALA A 98 -12.80 -2.38 -10.76
CA ALA A 98 -13.45 -3.22 -11.75
C ALA A 98 -12.76 -3.11 -13.12
N GLY A 99 -13.05 -4.04 -14.02
CA GLY A 99 -12.49 -4.09 -15.37
C GLY A 99 -13.03 -5.29 -16.15
N PRO A 100 -12.55 -5.52 -17.38
CA PRO A 100 -12.91 -6.71 -18.15
C PRO A 100 -12.42 -7.98 -17.43
N PRO A 101 -13.17 -9.10 -17.50
CA PRO A 101 -12.78 -10.34 -16.83
C PRO A 101 -11.48 -10.91 -17.41
N ASP A 102 -10.61 -11.41 -16.54
CA ASP A 102 -9.41 -12.15 -16.96
C ASP A 102 -9.82 -13.47 -17.65
N PRO A 103 -9.17 -13.90 -18.74
CA PRO A 103 -9.53 -15.12 -19.46
C PRO A 103 -9.46 -16.41 -18.64
N LEU A 104 -8.58 -16.47 -17.62
CA LEU A 104 -8.37 -17.66 -16.79
C LEU A 104 -9.04 -17.52 -15.43
N HIS A 105 -9.02 -16.33 -14.84
CA HIS A 105 -9.42 -16.09 -13.45
C HIS A 105 -10.71 -15.28 -13.31
N GLY A 106 -11.32 -14.89 -14.42
CA GLY A 106 -12.54 -14.09 -14.47
C GLY A 106 -12.42 -12.81 -13.65
N ASN A 107 -13.40 -12.56 -12.77
CA ASN A 107 -13.42 -11.36 -11.92
C ASN A 107 -12.74 -11.53 -10.56
N SER A 108 -12.08 -12.66 -10.31
CA SER A 108 -11.60 -13.02 -8.96
C SER A 108 -10.58 -12.02 -8.41
N LEU A 109 -9.69 -11.47 -9.24
CA LEU A 109 -8.72 -10.46 -8.80
C LEU A 109 -9.43 -9.15 -8.41
N TYR A 110 -10.39 -8.68 -9.22
CA TYR A 110 -11.19 -7.51 -8.88
C TYR A 110 -11.97 -7.72 -7.58
N GLN A 111 -12.55 -8.89 -7.38
CA GLN A 111 -13.26 -9.26 -6.14
C GLN A 111 -12.35 -9.32 -4.91
N LYS A 112 -11.07 -9.65 -5.05
CA LYS A 112 -10.11 -9.65 -3.94
C LYS A 112 -9.67 -8.24 -3.53
N VAL A 113 -9.66 -7.31 -4.49
CA VAL A 113 -9.27 -5.90 -4.25
C VAL A 113 -10.41 -5.12 -3.59
N ARG A 114 -11.66 -5.40 -3.95
CA ARG A 114 -12.85 -4.81 -3.32
C ARG A 114 -13.14 -5.42 -1.96
#